data_AF-G1QCR4-F1
#
_entry.id   AF-G1QCR4-F1
#
_cell.length_a   1.000
_cell.length_b   1.000
_cell.length_c   1.000
_cell.angle_alpha   90.00
_cell.angle_beta   90.00
_cell.angle_gamma   90.00
#
_symmetry.space_group_name_H-M   'P 1'
#
loop_
_entity.id
_entity.type
_entity.pdbx_description
1 polymer ?
#
loop_
_entity_poly.entity_id
_entity_poly.type
_entity_poly.pdbx_seq_one_letter_code
_entity_poly.pdbx_strand_id
1 'polypeptide(L)'
;AAQALPRIFFLDYCNGRVTSFLTYPMLRTLSLQLHSAVTGSYVSGTYSIVFVNCPNEQIARDIARAILDKKLAASVNILPKASSLYFWNGEIEEATEILLLIKTKTSKVRVLSSYV
;
A
#
# COMPACT_ATOMS: atom_id res chain seq x y z
N ALA A 1 45.96 -34.80 24.42
CA ALA A 1 44.89 -34.80 25.44
C ALA A 1 43.63 -34.24 24.78
N ALA A 2 42.51 -34.94 24.96
CA ALA A 2 41.22 -34.65 24.33
C ALA A 2 40.62 -33.32 24.82
N GLN A 3 39.87 -32.63 23.95
CA GLN A 3 38.60 -32.00 24.32
C GLN A 3 37.76 -31.67 23.09
N ALA A 4 36.48 -32.00 23.20
CA ALA A 4 35.47 -32.05 22.16
C ALA A 4 35.12 -30.67 21.58
N LEU A 5 35.04 -30.59 20.25
CA LEU A 5 34.43 -29.46 19.54
C LEU A 5 32.95 -29.75 19.27
N PRO A 6 32.07 -28.73 19.41
CA PRO A 6 30.63 -28.92 19.45
C PRO A 6 30.08 -29.32 18.08
N ARG A 7 29.04 -30.16 18.16
CA ARG A 7 28.28 -30.83 17.10
C ARG A 7 27.43 -29.87 16.24
N ILE A 8 27.95 -28.69 15.95
CA ILE A 8 27.31 -27.64 15.14
C ILE A 8 27.90 -27.60 13.72
N PHE A 9 29.10 -28.12 13.51
CA PHE A 9 29.79 -28.05 12.22
C PHE A 9 29.40 -29.13 11.18
N PHE A 10 28.51 -30.07 11.51
CA PHE A 10 28.17 -31.19 10.63
C PHE A 10 26.83 -31.08 9.90
N LEU A 11 26.11 -29.96 10.04
CA LEU A 11 24.81 -29.72 9.39
C LEU A 11 24.83 -28.59 8.34
N ASP A 12 26.02 -28.17 7.88
CA ASP A 12 26.15 -27.20 6.78
C ASP A 12 26.28 -27.85 5.39
N TYR A 13 26.47 -29.17 5.30
CA TYR A 13 26.74 -29.82 4.00
C TYR A 13 25.48 -30.18 3.18
N CYS A 14 24.28 -30.18 3.78
CA CYS A 14 23.02 -30.42 3.05
C CYS A 14 22.18 -29.14 2.79
N ASN A 15 22.63 -27.96 3.23
CA ASN A 15 21.88 -26.69 3.10
C ASN A 15 22.43 -25.72 2.03
N GLY A 16 23.47 -26.11 1.28
CA GLY A 16 24.17 -25.26 0.31
C GLY A 16 23.42 -24.91 -0.98
N ARG A 17 22.13 -25.28 -1.12
CA ARG A 17 21.30 -24.89 -2.29
C ARG A 17 20.14 -23.94 -1.97
N VAL A 18 19.81 -23.71 -0.71
CA VAL A 18 18.66 -22.86 -0.33
C VAL A 18 19.12 -21.42 -0.01
N THR A 19 20.33 -21.25 0.52
CA THR A 19 20.88 -19.92 0.87
C THR A 19 21.19 -19.06 -0.35
N SER A 20 21.43 -19.66 -1.51
CA SER A 20 21.74 -18.96 -2.77
C SER A 20 20.53 -18.27 -3.41
N PHE A 21 19.29 -18.60 -3.02
CA PHE A 21 18.10 -17.94 -3.58
C PHE A 21 17.83 -16.57 -2.96
N LEU A 22 18.27 -16.34 -1.72
CA LEU A 22 18.04 -15.08 -0.99
C LEU A 22 19.01 -13.97 -1.37
N THR A 23 20.10 -14.29 -2.08
CA THR A 23 21.03 -13.29 -2.63
C THR A 23 20.47 -12.61 -3.88
N TYR A 24 19.52 -13.24 -4.56
CA TYR A 24 18.85 -12.65 -5.72
C TYR A 24 17.62 -11.85 -5.26
N PRO A 25 17.60 -10.52 -5.46
CA PRO A 25 16.54 -9.65 -4.94
C PRO A 25 15.14 -10.01 -5.48
N MET A 26 15.07 -10.58 -6.70
CA MET A 26 13.81 -11.05 -7.30
C MET A 26 13.23 -12.27 -6.57
N LEU A 27 14.05 -13.27 -6.27
CA LEU A 27 13.62 -14.50 -5.62
C LEU A 27 13.22 -14.27 -4.17
N ARG A 28 13.90 -13.34 -3.48
CA ARG A 28 13.51 -12.87 -2.14
C ARG A 28 12.16 -12.16 -2.14
N THR A 29 11.88 -11.33 -3.14
CA THR A 29 10.57 -10.65 -3.25
C THR A 29 9.47 -11.66 -3.52
N LEU A 30 9.69 -12.61 -4.42
CA LEU A 30 8.75 -13.69 -4.73
C LEU A 30 8.45 -14.58 -3.52
N SER A 31 9.46 -14.96 -2.74
CA SER A 31 9.26 -15.77 -1.53
C SER A 31 8.45 -15.02 -0.46
N LEU A 32 8.68 -13.71 -0.29
CA LEU A 32 7.88 -12.87 0.61
C LEU A 32 6.42 -12.73 0.15
N GLN A 33 6.19 -12.53 -1.15
CA GLN A 33 4.84 -12.44 -1.71
C GLN A 33 4.10 -13.79 -1.55
N LEU A 34 4.77 -14.91 -1.81
CA LEU A 34 4.21 -16.23 -1.63
C LEU A 34 3.90 -16.55 -0.16
N HIS A 35 4.83 -16.25 0.74
CA HIS A 35 4.62 -16.44 2.18
C HIS A 35 3.44 -15.61 2.67
N SER A 36 3.36 -14.34 2.29
CA SER A 36 2.21 -13.47 2.59
C SER A 36 0.89 -14.01 2.06
N ALA A 37 0.88 -14.52 0.82
CA ALA A 37 -0.33 -15.11 0.23
C ALA A 37 -0.82 -16.33 1.02
N VAL A 38 0.10 -17.11 1.62
CA VAL A 38 -0.22 -18.30 2.41
C VAL A 38 -0.57 -17.96 3.86
N THR A 39 0.18 -17.05 4.50
CA THR A 39 0.02 -16.72 5.93
C THR A 39 -0.93 -15.56 6.20
N GLY A 40 -1.36 -14.84 5.16
CA GLY A 40 -2.13 -13.60 5.30
C GLY A 40 -1.33 -12.43 5.89
N SER A 41 0.00 -12.57 6.03
CA SER A 41 0.84 -11.51 6.58
C SER A 41 0.88 -10.30 5.64
N TYR A 42 0.81 -9.08 6.19
CA TYR A 42 0.91 -7.85 5.41
C TYR A 42 2.27 -7.71 4.71
N VAL A 43 2.26 -7.28 3.44
CA VAL A 43 3.46 -6.93 2.69
C VAL A 43 3.47 -5.43 2.41
N SER A 44 4.57 -4.78 2.75
CA SER A 44 4.76 -3.36 2.49
C SER A 44 4.56 -3.02 1.01
N GLY A 45 3.85 -1.91 0.74
CA GLY A 45 3.58 -1.42 -0.62
C GLY A 45 2.38 -2.05 -1.33
N THR A 46 1.66 -2.99 -0.71
CA THR A 46 0.47 -3.62 -1.32
C THR A 46 -0.82 -2.81 -1.18
N TYR A 47 -0.88 -1.89 -0.22
CA TYR A 47 -2.01 -1.01 0.04
C TYR A 47 -1.56 0.45 0.04
N SER A 48 -2.48 1.33 -0.34
CA SER A 48 -2.27 2.77 -0.46
C SER A 48 -3.48 3.53 0.09
N ILE A 49 -3.21 4.75 0.57
CA ILE A 49 -4.24 5.72 0.92
C ILE A 49 -4.18 6.85 -0.11
N VAL A 50 -5.30 7.14 -0.75
CA VAL A 50 -5.42 8.21 -1.75
C VAL A 50 -6.21 9.36 -1.13
N PHE A 51 -5.68 10.57 -1.30
CA PHE A 51 -6.34 11.82 -0.90
C PHE A 51 -6.97 12.46 -2.13
N VAL A 52 -8.26 12.80 -2.03
CA VAL A 52 -9.01 13.47 -3.10
C VAL A 52 -9.77 14.64 -2.51
N ASN A 53 -9.55 15.83 -3.06
CA ASN A 53 -10.30 17.03 -2.69
C ASN A 53 -11.54 17.12 -3.57
N CYS A 54 -12.69 17.44 -2.97
CA CYS A 54 -13.97 17.59 -3.65
C CYS A 54 -14.54 18.98 -3.34
N PRO A 55 -15.17 19.66 -4.31
CA PRO A 55 -15.67 21.03 -4.11
C PRO A 55 -16.92 21.08 -3.23
N ASN A 56 -17.65 19.98 -3.09
CA ASN A 56 -18.80 19.89 -2.20
C ASN A 56 -19.01 18.48 -1.66
N GLU A 57 -19.82 18.40 -0.60
CA GLU A 57 -20.06 17.16 0.15
C GLU A 57 -20.93 16.15 -0.62
N GLN A 58 -21.82 16.65 -1.49
CA GLN A 58 -22.68 15.79 -2.30
C GLN A 58 -21.86 15.00 -3.33
N ILE A 59 -20.99 15.69 -4.09
CA ILE A 59 -20.03 15.10 -5.03
C ILE A 59 -19.11 14.12 -4.29
N ALA A 60 -18.59 14.51 -3.12
CA ALA A 60 -17.74 13.63 -2.32
C ALA A 60 -18.44 12.31 -1.96
N ARG A 61 -19.72 12.38 -1.55
CA ARG A 61 -20.55 11.19 -1.27
C ARG A 61 -20.83 10.35 -2.51
N ASP A 62 -21.10 10.98 -3.63
CA ASP A 62 -21.44 10.29 -4.87
C ASP A 62 -20.22 9.56 -5.45
N ILE A 63 -19.03 10.20 -5.42
CA ILE A 63 -17.76 9.56 -5.75
C ILE A 63 -17.49 8.39 -4.80
N ALA A 64 -17.62 8.60 -3.49
CA ALA A 64 -17.38 7.56 -2.48
C ALA A 64 -18.26 6.32 -2.70
N ARG A 65 -19.56 6.50 -2.96
CA ARG A 65 -20.46 5.38 -3.28
C ARG A 65 -20.04 4.67 -4.55
N ALA A 66 -19.79 5.41 -5.62
CA ALA A 66 -19.50 4.81 -6.91
C ALA A 66 -18.18 4.01 -6.93
N ILE A 67 -17.12 4.48 -6.25
CA ILE A 67 -15.85 3.73 -6.16
C ILE A 67 -15.96 2.48 -5.27
N LEU A 68 -16.85 2.51 -4.26
CA LEU A 68 -17.15 1.34 -3.42
C LEU A 68 -17.97 0.30 -4.20
N ASP A 69 -19.00 0.73 -4.93
CA ASP A 69 -19.83 -0.16 -5.77
C ASP A 69 -19.00 -0.87 -6.84
N LYS A 70 -18.07 -0.15 -7.46
CA LYS A 70 -17.12 -0.70 -8.44
C LYS A 70 -15.98 -1.51 -7.80
N LYS A 71 -15.96 -1.64 -6.46
CA LYS A 71 -14.93 -2.33 -5.68
C LYS A 71 -13.52 -1.80 -5.98
N LEU A 72 -13.39 -0.51 -6.31
CA LEU A 72 -12.12 0.16 -6.56
C LEU A 72 -11.41 0.55 -5.26
N ALA A 73 -12.17 0.74 -4.18
CA ALA A 73 -11.68 0.97 -2.83
C ALA A 73 -12.31 0.00 -1.84
N ALA A 74 -11.68 -0.18 -0.68
CA ALA A 74 -12.25 -0.96 0.43
C ALA A 74 -13.07 -0.10 1.38
N SER A 75 -12.64 1.14 1.61
CA SER A 75 -13.32 2.10 2.47
C SER A 75 -12.98 3.53 2.06
N VAL A 76 -13.86 4.47 2.37
CA VAL A 76 -13.67 5.91 2.15
C VAL A 76 -14.07 6.64 3.41
N ASN A 77 -13.19 7.49 3.94
CA ASN A 77 -13.52 8.42 5.01
C ASN A 77 -13.77 9.80 4.39
N ILE A 78 -14.92 10.39 4.68
CA ILE A 78 -15.26 11.76 4.27
C ILE A 78 -14.96 12.66 5.46
N LEU A 79 -14.01 13.57 5.30
CA LEU A 79 -13.66 14.54 6.33
C LEU A 79 -14.56 15.79 6.22
N PRO A 80 -14.79 16.51 7.32
CA PRO A 80 -15.53 17.76 7.29
C PRO A 80 -14.86 18.80 6.40
N LYS A 81 -15.59 19.89 6.12
CA LYS A 81 -15.10 21.03 5.33
C LYS A 81 -13.74 21.51 5.84
N ALA A 82 -12.78 21.58 4.93
CA ALA A 82 -11.43 22.10 5.14
C ALA A 82 -11.20 23.33 4.26
N SER A 83 -10.44 24.31 4.75
CA SER A 83 -9.90 25.40 3.94
C SER A 83 -8.65 24.92 3.21
N SER A 84 -8.62 25.15 1.90
CA SER A 84 -7.53 24.84 0.99
C SER A 84 -6.97 26.17 0.48
N LEU A 85 -5.71 26.46 0.81
CA LEU A 85 -5.00 27.66 0.35
C LEU A 85 -4.03 27.26 -0.76
N TYR A 86 -4.13 27.93 -1.91
CA TYR A 86 -3.27 27.66 -3.06
C TYR A 86 -2.96 28.94 -3.83
N PHE A 87 -1.87 28.93 -4.60
CA PHE A 87 -1.46 30.07 -5.41
C PHE A 87 -2.04 29.95 -6.82
N TRP A 88 -2.83 30.93 -7.23
CA TRP A 88 -3.45 30.97 -8.55
C TRP A 88 -3.48 32.40 -9.08
N ASN A 89 -3.19 32.56 -10.37
CA ASN A 89 -3.17 33.86 -11.07
C ASN A 89 -2.39 34.99 -10.36
N GLY A 90 -1.31 34.66 -9.64
CA GLY A 90 -0.48 35.64 -8.94
C GLY A 90 -0.91 35.97 -7.51
N GLU A 91 -2.00 35.38 -7.02
CA GLU A 91 -2.56 35.63 -5.69
C GLU A 91 -2.74 34.33 -4.89
N ILE A 92 -2.86 34.45 -3.56
CA ILE A 92 -3.23 33.32 -2.70
C ILE A 92 -4.76 33.27 -2.66
N GLU A 93 -5.33 32.18 -3.15
CA GLU A 93 -6.75 31.89 -3.07
C GLU A 93 -7.04 30.95 -1.90
N GLU A 94 -8.20 31.12 -1.28
CA GLU A 94 -8.75 30.20 -0.29
C GLU A 94 -10.05 29.60 -0.82
N ALA A 95 -10.13 28.27 -0.85
CA ALA A 95 -11.33 27.53 -1.22
C ALA A 95 -11.76 26.58 -0.09
N THR A 96 -13.07 26.37 0.04
CA THR A 96 -13.60 25.33 0.94
C THR A 96 -13.75 24.02 0.18
N GLU A 97 -13.14 22.96 0.69
CA GLU A 97 -13.16 21.64 0.07
C GLU A 97 -13.53 20.54 1.08
N ILE A 98 -13.98 19.41 0.57
CA ILE A 98 -14.21 18.18 1.32
C ILE A 98 -13.10 17.21 0.96
N LEU A 99 -12.41 16.70 1.98
CA LEU A 99 -11.29 15.77 1.78
C LEU A 99 -11.76 14.32 1.93
N LEU A 100 -11.50 13.50 0.91
CA LEU A 100 -11.71 12.06 0.93
C LEU A 100 -10.41 11.32 1.22
N LEU A 101 -10.44 10.41 2.19
CA LEU A 101 -9.37 9.44 2.45
C LEU A 101 -9.81 8.06 1.98
N ILE A 102 -9.25 7.62 0.86
CA ILE A 102 -9.65 6.38 0.20
C ILE A 102 -8.60 5.31 0.46
N LYS A 103 -9.00 4.20 1.09
CA LYS A 103 -8.11 3.04 1.31
C LYS A 103 -8.31 2.02 0.20
N THR A 104 -7.23 1.70 -0.52
CA THR A 104 -7.28 0.75 -1.63
C THR A 104 -6.00 -0.08 -1.75
N LYS A 105 -6.02 -1.10 -2.61
CA LYS A 105 -4.81 -1.82 -3.01
C LYS A 105 -3.99 -0.94 -3.95
N THR A 106 -2.68 -0.93 -3.80
CA THR A 106 -1.77 -0.14 -4.65
C THR A 106 -1.97 -0.44 -6.14
N SER A 107 -2.26 -1.70 -6.49
CA SER A 107 -2.55 -2.13 -7.86
C SER A 107 -3.81 -1.50 -8.47
N LYS A 108 -4.74 -0.98 -7.66
CA LYS A 108 -5.98 -0.34 -8.11
C LYS A 108 -5.90 1.18 -8.18
N VAL A 109 -4.84 1.79 -7.66
CA VAL A 109 -4.69 3.26 -7.61
C VAL A 109 -4.82 3.89 -9.00
N ARG A 110 -4.20 3.29 -10.02
CA ARG A 110 -4.28 3.79 -11.40
C ARG A 110 -5.70 3.76 -11.97
N VAL A 111 -6.45 2.69 -11.71
CA VAL A 111 -7.84 2.56 -12.19
C VAL A 111 -8.75 3.52 -11.43
N LEU A 112 -8.49 3.70 -10.13
CA LEU A 112 -9.21 4.64 -9.28
C LEU A 112 -8.99 6.09 -9.74
N SER A 113 -7.74 6.47 -10.02
CA SER A 113 -7.41 7.82 -10.50
C SER A 113 -7.95 8.14 -11.90
N SER A 114 -8.23 7.13 -12.71
CA SER A 114 -8.87 7.34 -14.02
C SER A 114 -10.40 7.46 -13.92
N TYR A 115 -10.98 7.11 -12.78
CA TYR A 115 -12.42 7.17 -12.55
C TYR A 115 -12.85 8.49 -11.89
N VAL A 116 -12.06 8.96 -10.92
CA VAL A 116 -12.23 10.25 -10.25
C VAL A 116 -11.79 11.37 -11.17
#